data_AF-A0A7C1D6D6-F1
#
_entry.id   AF-A0A7C1D6D6-F1
#
_cell.length_a   1.000
_cell.length_b   1.000
_cell.length_c   1.000
_cell.angle_alpha   90.00
_cell.angle_beta   90.00
_cell.angle_gamma   90.00
#
_symmetry.space_group_name_H-M   'P 1'
#
loop_
_entity.id
_entity.type
_entity.pdbx_description
1 polymer ?
#
loop_
_entity_poly.entity_id
_entity_poly.type
_entity_poly.pdbx_seq_one_letter_code
_entity_poly.pdbx_strand_id
1 'polypeptide(L)'
;MLIPIIILFVTISVTLIIIGVFKTSRKILSALSIILWLCSLVSAFFVGWAWLERAYSENWAMYGFFFISLPIIITAGVLATVTILAVKVRKIENMKEILLRLYLLLIFLAAQVVVGFFSA
;
A
#
# COMPACT_ATOMS: atom_id res chain seq x y z
N MET A 1 -13.42 3.71 14.18
CA MET A 1 -13.70 4.81 13.22
C MET A 1 -12.63 4.89 12.12
N LEU A 2 -12.30 3.78 11.46
CA LEU A 2 -11.27 3.71 10.40
C LEU A 2 -11.81 4.00 9.00
N ILE A 3 -13.10 3.77 8.78
CA ILE A 3 -13.77 3.92 7.48
C ILE A 3 -13.56 5.31 6.86
N PRO A 4 -13.72 6.44 7.59
CA PRO A 4 -13.52 7.76 7.00
C PRO A 4 -12.08 8.01 6.53
N ILE A 5 -11.10 7.49 7.28
CA ILE A 5 -9.66 7.63 6.96
C ILE A 5 -9.33 6.83 5.70
N ILE A 6 -9.85 5.60 5.59
CA ILE A 6 -9.65 4.75 4.40
C ILE A 6 -10.29 5.41 3.17
N ILE A 7 -11.52 5.92 3.28
CA ILE A 7 -12.20 6.60 2.18
C ILE A 7 -11.41 7.84 1.74
N LEU A 8 -10.94 8.65 2.69
CA LEU A 8 -10.13 9.83 2.40
C LEU A 8 -8.83 9.44 1.68
N PHE A 9 -8.11 8.44 2.19
CA PHE A 9 -6.88 7.93 1.59
C PHE A 9 -7.08 7.43 0.16
N VAL A 10 -8.12 6.63 -0.08
CA VAL A 10 -8.45 6.13 -1.42
C VAL A 10 -8.80 7.29 -2.34
N THR A 11 -9.61 8.24 -1.89
CA THR A 11 -10.04 9.39 -2.69
C THR A 11 -8.85 10.26 -3.10
N ILE A 12 -7.94 10.56 -2.16
CA ILE A 12 -6.72 11.32 -2.44
C ILE A 12 -5.83 10.55 -3.42
N SER A 13 -5.61 9.25 -3.18
CA SER A 13 -4.74 8.44 -4.02
C SER A 13 -5.26 8.33 -5.45
N VAL A 14 -6.56 8.08 -5.63
CA VAL A 14 -7.21 8.04 -6.94
C VAL A 14 -7.09 9.40 -7.64
N THR A 15 -7.33 10.49 -6.92
CA THR A 15 -7.21 11.85 -7.48
C THR A 15 -5.77 12.13 -7.95
N LEU A 16 -4.76 11.74 -7.15
CA LEU A 16 -3.35 11.88 -7.53
C LEU A 16 -2.97 11.01 -8.72
N ILE A 17 -3.49 9.78 -8.82
CA ILE A 17 -3.30 8.92 -10.00
C ILE A 17 -3.86 9.62 -11.22
N ILE A 18 -5.13 10.04 -11.18
CA ILE A 18 -5.80 10.70 -12.31
C ILE A 18 -4.99 11.92 -12.75
N ILE A 19 -4.73 12.87 -11.84
CA ILE A 19 -4.02 14.11 -12.18
C ILE A 19 -2.58 13.82 -12.63
N GLY A 20 -1.87 12.92 -11.93
CA GLY A 20 -0.49 12.57 -12.23
C GLY A 20 -0.34 11.90 -13.60
N VAL A 21 -1.28 11.04 -13.97
CA VAL A 21 -1.29 10.37 -15.27
C VAL A 21 -1.72 11.33 -16.38
N PHE A 22 -2.81 12.09 -16.20
CA PHE A 22 -3.29 13.03 -17.22
C PHE A 22 -2.30 14.17 -17.51
N LYS A 23 -1.66 14.72 -16.47
CA LYS A 23 -0.65 15.77 -16.61
C LYS A 23 0.77 15.22 -16.83
N THR A 24 0.91 13.91 -17.01
CA THR A 24 2.20 13.21 -17.15
C THR A 24 3.25 13.63 -16.11
N SER A 25 2.80 13.95 -14.89
CA SER A 25 3.60 14.63 -13.88
C SER A 25 4.31 13.64 -12.97
N ARG A 26 5.63 13.53 -13.14
CA ARG A 26 6.52 12.73 -12.27
C ARG A 26 6.42 13.14 -10.80
N LYS A 27 6.33 14.43 -10.50
CA LYS A 27 6.27 14.94 -9.11
C LYS A 27 5.04 14.41 -8.38
N ILE A 28 3.87 14.44 -9.05
CA ILE A 28 2.60 13.98 -8.47
C ILE A 28 2.63 12.47 -8.26
N LEU A 29 3.10 11.70 -9.24
CA LEU A 29 3.22 10.25 -9.11
C LEU A 29 4.28 9.83 -8.07
N SER A 30 5.34 10.63 -7.90
CA SER A 30 6.31 10.42 -6.83
C SER A 30 5.70 10.67 -5.47
N ALA A 31 4.94 11.75 -5.29
CA ALA A 31 4.23 12.04 -4.05
C ALA A 31 3.25 10.91 -3.69
N LEU A 32 2.47 10.43 -4.67
CA LEU A 32 1.63 9.25 -4.53
C LEU A 32 2.44 8.04 -4.05
N SER A 33 3.58 7.73 -4.67
CA SER A 33 4.40 6.58 -4.26
C SER A 33 4.86 6.68 -2.81
N ILE A 34 5.21 7.88 -2.34
CA ILE A 34 5.62 8.13 -0.95
C ILE A 34 4.43 7.89 0.00
N ILE A 35 3.25 8.39 -0.35
CA ILE A 35 2.02 8.21 0.44
C ILE A 35 1.69 6.71 0.58
N LEU A 36 1.74 5.95 -0.52
CA LEU A 36 1.50 4.51 -0.49
C LEU A 36 2.51 3.76 0.39
N TRP A 37 3.78 4.16 0.35
CA TRP A 37 4.82 3.61 1.22
C TRP A 37 4.56 3.90 2.70
N LEU A 38 4.23 5.14 3.05
CA LEU A 38 3.94 5.53 4.44
C LEU A 38 2.76 4.72 5.01
N CYS A 39 1.69 4.55 4.24
CA CYS A 39 0.57 3.71 4.66
C CYS A 39 0.96 2.24 4.83
N SER A 40 1.83 1.73 3.96
CA SER A 40 2.28 0.34 4.02
C SER A 40 3.21 0.07 5.21
N LEU A 41 3.93 1.08 5.71
CA LEU A 41 4.71 1.00 6.94
C LEU A 41 3.82 0.93 8.18
N VAL A 42 2.71 1.68 8.20
CA VAL A 42 1.70 1.59 9.28
C VAL A 42 1.12 0.18 9.32
N SER A 43 0.79 -0.41 8.16
CA SER A 43 0.35 -1.80 8.07
C SER A 43 1.40 -2.78 8.62
N ALA A 44 2.67 -2.57 8.29
CA ALA A 44 3.76 -3.45 8.71
C ALA A 44 3.93 -3.51 10.24
N PHE A 45 3.64 -2.42 10.96
CA PHE A 45 3.65 -2.40 12.42
C PHE A 45 2.69 -3.44 13.00
N PHE A 46 1.43 -3.46 12.55
CA PHE A 46 0.43 -4.41 13.04
C PHE A 46 0.71 -5.85 12.58
N VAL A 47 1.27 -6.05 11.38
CA VAL A 47 1.75 -7.37 10.93
C VAL A 47 2.85 -7.89 11.85
N GLY A 48 3.83 -7.04 12.16
CA GLY A 48 4.94 -7.39 13.06
C GLY A 48 4.45 -7.64 14.49
N TRP A 49 3.48 -6.88 14.96
CA TRP A 49 2.88 -7.09 16.27
C TRP A 49 2.14 -8.43 16.35
N ALA A 50 1.33 -8.76 15.34
CA ALA A 50 0.67 -10.06 15.22
C ALA A 50 1.69 -11.22 15.20
N TRP A 51 2.82 -11.03 14.51
CA TRP A 51 3.89 -12.04 14.50
C TRP A 51 4.50 -12.24 15.89
N LEU A 52 4.75 -11.17 16.64
CA LEU A 52 5.34 -11.26 17.98
C LEU A 52 4.39 -11.92 18.99
N GLU A 53 3.08 -11.67 18.87
CA GLU A 53 2.08 -12.22 19.79
C GLU A 53 1.54 -13.61 19.40
N ARG A 54 1.98 -14.19 18.28
CA ARG A 54 1.46 -15.48 17.77
C ARG A 54 1.57 -16.67 18.73
N ALA A 55 2.43 -16.59 19.74
CA ALA A 55 2.60 -17.65 20.74
C ALA A 55 1.53 -17.60 21.86
N TYR A 56 0.78 -16.51 21.98
CA TYR A 56 -0.27 -16.36 22.99
C TYR A 56 -1.58 -16.96 22.50
N SER A 57 -2.28 -17.68 23.38
CA SER A 57 -3.52 -18.40 23.05
C SER A 57 -4.67 -17.51 22.56
N GLU A 58 -4.68 -16.23 22.92
CA GLU A 58 -5.74 -15.30 22.55
C GLU A 58 -5.35 -14.33 21.42
N ASN A 59 -4.12 -14.40 20.90
CA ASN A 59 -3.51 -13.57 19.84
C ASN A 59 -4.36 -12.38 19.34
N TRP A 60 -4.59 -11.40 20.22
CA TRP A 60 -5.48 -10.28 19.94
C TRP A 60 -4.89 -9.36 18.86
N ALA A 61 -3.57 -9.33 18.71
CA ALA A 61 -2.88 -8.62 17.65
C ALA A 61 -3.28 -9.10 16.25
N MET A 62 -3.82 -10.31 16.11
CA MET A 62 -4.33 -10.84 14.85
C MET A 62 -5.56 -10.07 14.33
N TYR A 63 -6.38 -9.50 15.23
CA TYR A 63 -7.45 -8.57 14.84
C TYR A 63 -6.89 -7.30 14.18
N GLY A 64 -5.74 -6.81 14.67
CA GLY A 64 -5.02 -5.69 14.05
C GLY A 64 -4.60 -6.02 12.61
N PHE A 65 -4.09 -7.22 12.37
CA PHE A 65 -3.77 -7.66 11.01
C PHE A 65 -5.01 -7.71 10.12
N PHE A 66 -6.07 -8.41 10.53
CA PHE A 66 -7.23 -8.63 9.66
C PHE A 66 -8.04 -7.37 9.40
N PHE A 67 -8.21 -6.49 10.40
CA PHE A 67 -9.08 -5.33 10.30
C PHE A 67 -8.35 -4.02 9.96
N ILE A 68 -7.03 -3.98 10.05
CA ILE A 68 -6.22 -2.78 9.75
C ILE A 68 -5.22 -3.06 8.63
N SER A 69 -4.29 -3.99 8.82
CA SER A 69 -3.22 -4.25 7.85
C SER A 69 -3.75 -4.77 6.53
N LEU A 70 -4.59 -5.81 6.55
CA LEU A 70 -5.03 -6.49 5.34
C LEU A 70 -5.81 -5.56 4.38
N PRO A 71 -6.76 -4.73 4.84
CA PRO A 71 -7.38 -3.70 4.00
C PRO A 71 -6.38 -2.70 3.42
N ILE A 72 -5.39 -2.25 4.21
CA ILE A 72 -4.35 -1.32 3.73
C ILE A 72 -3.48 -1.99 2.68
N ILE A 73 -3.06 -3.24 2.89
CA ILE A 73 -2.24 -4.02 1.97
C ILE A 73 -2.95 -4.18 0.62
N ILE A 74 -4.23 -4.60 0.65
CA ILE A 74 -5.02 -4.82 -0.56
C ILE A 74 -5.20 -3.49 -1.30
N THR A 75 -5.64 -2.43 -0.62
CA THR A 75 -5.89 -1.13 -1.25
C THR A 75 -4.61 -0.50 -1.81
N ALA A 76 -3.50 -0.52 -1.07
CA ALA A 76 -2.21 -0.03 -1.54
C ALA A 76 -1.68 -0.84 -2.74
N GLY A 77 -1.85 -2.17 -2.71
CA GLY A 77 -1.47 -3.05 -3.82
C GLY A 77 -2.27 -2.75 -5.10
N VAL A 78 -3.58 -2.59 -4.98
CA VAL A 78 -4.44 -2.19 -6.11
C VAL A 78 -4.04 -0.81 -6.65
N LEU A 79 -3.83 0.18 -5.79
CA LEU A 79 -3.42 1.52 -6.22
C LEU A 79 -2.04 1.52 -6.90
N ALA A 80 -1.07 0.77 -6.37
CA ALA A 80 0.26 0.63 -6.96
C ALA A 80 0.21 -0.04 -8.34
N THR A 81 -0.53 -1.14 -8.48
CA THR A 81 -0.68 -1.86 -9.75
C THR A 81 -1.40 -1.01 -10.80
N VAL A 82 -2.49 -0.33 -10.44
CA VAL A 82 -3.20 0.62 -11.32
C VAL A 82 -2.27 1.75 -11.76
N THR A 83 -1.47 2.29 -10.85
CA THR A 83 -0.50 3.35 -11.18
C THR A 83 0.55 2.86 -12.19
N ILE A 84 1.13 1.67 -11.96
CA ILE A 84 2.10 1.06 -12.88
C ILE A 84 1.48 0.86 -14.26
N LEU A 85 0.26 0.31 -14.33
CA LEU A 85 -0.44 0.08 -15.58
C LEU A 85 -0.72 1.39 -16.32
N ALA A 86 -1.24 2.40 -15.61
CA ALA A 86 -1.56 3.70 -16.19
C ALA A 86 -0.32 4.41 -16.74
N VAL A 87 0.81 4.36 -16.03
CA VAL A 87 2.09 4.90 -16.49
C VAL A 87 2.58 4.18 -17.76
N LYS A 88 2.48 2.85 -17.80
CA LYS A 88 2.89 2.04 -18.98
C LYS A 88 1.99 2.32 -20.19
N VAL A 89 0.67 2.36 -20.00
CA VAL A 89 -0.30 2.63 -21.08
C VAL A 89 -0.13 4.03 -21.66
N ARG A 90 0.13 5.04 -20.82
CA ARG A 90 0.39 6.42 -21.26
C ARG A 90 1.82 6.66 -21.75
N LYS A 91 2.71 5.64 -21.70
CA LYS A 91 4.12 5.72 -22.12
C LYS A 91 4.85 6.92 -21.53
N ILE A 92 4.65 7.20 -20.25
CA ILE A 92 5.26 8.37 -19.62
C ILE A 92 6.77 8.13 -19.45
N GLU A 93 7.58 9.02 -20.03
CA GLU A 93 9.03 8.90 -20.03
C GLU A 93 9.65 9.13 -18.64
N ASN A 94 10.86 8.60 -18.43
CA ASN A 94 11.68 8.83 -17.22
C ASN A 94 11.03 8.45 -15.88
N MET A 95 10.17 7.41 -15.88
CA MET A 95 9.47 6.91 -14.69
C MET A 95 10.16 5.74 -13.97
N LYS A 96 11.40 5.37 -14.37
CA LYS A 96 12.11 4.17 -13.86
C LYS A 96 12.17 4.10 -12.33
N GLU A 97 12.53 5.21 -11.68
CA GLU A 97 12.63 5.28 -10.22
C GLU A 97 11.27 5.08 -9.52
N ILE A 98 10.20 5.70 -10.03
CA ILE A 98 8.86 5.60 -9.44
C ILE A 98 8.35 4.17 -9.61
N LEU A 99 8.51 3.59 -10.81
CA LEU A 99 8.14 2.22 -11.08
C LEU A 99 8.90 1.25 -10.17
N LEU A 100 10.21 1.44 -9.99
CA LEU A 100 11.01 0.64 -9.06
C LEU A 100 10.46 0.73 -7.63
N ARG A 101 10.16 1.93 -7.13
CA ARG A 101 9.55 2.11 -5.79
C ARG A 101 8.21 1.40 -5.66
N LEU A 102 7.37 1.44 -6.71
CA LEU A 102 6.07 0.76 -6.70
C LEU A 102 6.22 -0.77 -6.80
N TYR A 103 7.21 -1.29 -7.53
CA TYR A 103 7.50 -2.72 -7.55
C TYR A 103 8.03 -3.22 -6.21
N LEU A 104 8.97 -2.48 -5.60
CA LEU A 104 9.45 -2.79 -4.26
C LEU A 104 8.32 -2.74 -3.23
N LEU A 105 7.38 -1.79 -3.38
CA LEU A 105 6.19 -1.73 -2.55
C LEU A 105 5.35 -3.00 -2.68
N LEU A 106 5.09 -3.48 -3.90
CA LEU A 106 4.34 -4.72 -4.11
C LEU A 106 5.02 -5.94 -3.48
N ILE A 107 6.35 -6.05 -3.58
CA ILE A 107 7.12 -7.11 -2.93
C ILE A 107 7.00 -7.00 -1.41
N PHE A 108 7.12 -5.80 -0.87
CA PHE A 108 6.99 -5.54 0.57
C PHE A 108 5.58 -5.88 1.09
N LEU A 109 4.55 -5.51 0.35
CA LEU A 109 3.16 -5.86 0.65
C LEU A 109 2.94 -7.38 0.60
N ALA A 110 3.49 -8.08 -0.39
CA ALA A 110 3.41 -9.54 -0.47
C ALA A 110 4.10 -10.21 0.73
N ALA A 111 5.27 -9.72 1.13
CA ALA A 111 5.96 -10.23 2.32
C ALA A 111 5.12 -10.01 3.60
N GLN A 112 4.43 -8.87 3.73
CA GLN A 112 3.52 -8.62 4.84
C GLN A 112 2.35 -9.62 4.87
N VAL A 113 1.76 -9.96 3.72
CA VAL A 113 0.69 -10.97 3.65
C VAL A 113 1.20 -12.32 4.13
N VAL A 114 2.37 -12.74 3.65
CA VAL A 114 2.98 -14.03 4.03
C VAL A 114 3.23 -14.08 5.54
N VAL A 115 3.90 -13.06 6.09
CA VAL A 115 4.18 -12.99 7.53
C VAL A 115 2.88 -12.98 8.32
N GLY A 116 1.92 -12.13 7.96
CA GLY A 116 0.65 -12.03 8.66
C GLY A 116 -0.19 -13.30 8.60
N PHE A 117 -0.14 -14.04 7.48
CA PHE A 117 -0.79 -15.35 7.35
C PHE A 117 -0.18 -16.39 8.30
N PHE A 118 1.15 -16.40 8.45
CA PHE A 118 1.83 -17.29 9.40
C PHE A 118 1.78 -16.81 10.85
N SER A 119 1.33 -15.59 11.11
CA SER A 119 1.03 -15.08 12.45
C SER A 119 -0.33 -15.54 12.98
N ALA A 120 -1.22 -16.01 12.09
CA ALA A 120 -2.57 -16.46 12.39
C ALA A 120 -2.59 -17.91 12.87
#